data_AF-A0A3M2AET3-F1
#
_entry.id   AF-A0A3M2AET3-F1
#
_cell.length_a   1.000
_cell.length_b   1.000
_cell.length_c   1.000
_cell.angle_alpha   90.00
_cell.angle_beta   90.00
_cell.angle_gamma   90.00
#
_symmetry.space_group_name_H-M   'P 1'
#
loop_
_entity.id
_entity.type
_entity.pdbx_description
1 polymer ?
#
loop_
_entity_poly.entity_id
_entity_poly.type
_entity_poly.pdbx_seq_one_letter_code
_entity_poly.pdbx_strand_id
1 'polypeptide(L)'
;MTVDAAIETVRRLAAATHAFADRLDAGGASTTDLERFLRDRGRCIEALPDRAAGADGSERLERAIYDLLAADRRIARWCARRRVALRRALSTHPTTPSRQRIVSDEV
;
A
#
# COMPACT_ATOMS: atom_id res chain seq x y z
N MET A 1 -8.39 5.05 24.70
CA MET A 1 -8.07 3.99 23.73
C MET A 1 -6.91 3.18 24.28
N THR A 2 -7.01 1.85 24.34
CA THR A 2 -5.99 0.97 24.95
C THR A 2 -4.96 0.52 23.91
N VAL A 3 -3.79 0.03 24.36
CA VAL A 3 -2.77 -0.55 23.46
C VAL A 3 -3.31 -1.77 22.72
N ASP A 4 -4.15 -2.60 23.35
CA ASP A 4 -4.78 -3.74 22.69
C ASP A 4 -5.74 -3.31 21.57
N ALA A 5 -6.44 -2.18 21.72
CA ALA A 5 -7.29 -1.63 20.65
C ALA A 5 -6.46 -1.11 19.46
N ALA A 6 -5.28 -0.52 19.72
CA ALA A 6 -4.34 -0.13 18.66
C ALA A 6 -3.78 -1.36 17.93
N ILE A 7 -3.35 -2.39 18.68
CA ILE A 7 -2.86 -3.67 18.12
C ILE A 7 -3.94 -4.29 17.23
N GLU A 8 -5.19 -4.36 17.70
CA GLU A 8 -6.29 -4.93 16.93
C GLU A 8 -6.58 -4.12 15.66
N THR A 9 -6.50 -2.80 15.74
CA THR A 9 -6.66 -1.93 14.56
C THR A 9 -5.58 -2.21 13.52
N VAL A 10 -4.31 -2.33 13.94
CA VAL A 10 -3.20 -2.66 13.04
C VAL A 10 -3.35 -4.06 12.45
N ARG A 11 -3.79 -5.05 13.23
CA ARG A 11 -4.06 -6.42 12.73
C ARG A 11 -5.16 -6.46 11.69
N ARG A 12 -6.28 -5.77 11.94
CA ARG A 12 -7.37 -5.66 10.96
C ARG A 12 -6.89 -4.97 9.70
N LEU A 13 -6.04 -3.96 9.82
CA LEU A 13 -5.46 -3.28 8.67
C LEU A 13 -4.50 -4.18 7.89
N ALA A 14 -3.66 -4.97 8.56
CA ALA A 14 -2.77 -5.94 7.93
C ALA A 14 -3.57 -7.00 7.17
N ALA A 15 -4.62 -7.57 7.78
CA ALA A 15 -5.50 -8.53 7.14
C ALA A 15 -6.20 -7.95 5.90
N ALA A 16 -6.72 -6.72 5.99
CA ALA A 16 -7.32 -6.03 4.84
C ALA A 16 -6.29 -5.76 3.73
N THR A 17 -5.05 -5.43 4.08
CA THR A 17 -3.96 -5.18 3.14
C THR A 17 -3.53 -6.46 2.44
N HIS A 18 -3.43 -7.58 3.14
CA HIS A 18 -3.16 -8.89 2.53
C HIS A 18 -4.27 -9.30 1.56
N ALA A 19 -5.54 -9.22 1.99
CA ALA A 19 -6.68 -9.54 1.13
C ALA A 19 -6.73 -8.67 -0.13
N PHE A 20 -6.37 -7.39 -0.01
CA PHE A 20 -6.28 -6.50 -1.16
C PHE A 20 -5.11 -6.84 -2.08
N ALA A 21 -3.93 -7.16 -1.51
CA ALA A 21 -2.79 -7.63 -2.28
C ALA A 21 -3.09 -8.91 -3.06
N ASP A 22 -3.80 -9.87 -2.45
CA ASP A 22 -4.25 -11.10 -3.12
C ASP A 22 -5.17 -10.79 -4.31
N ARG A 23 -6.11 -9.83 -4.15
CA ARG A 23 -6.96 -9.37 -5.25
C ARG A 23 -6.16 -8.71 -6.38
N LEU A 24 -5.14 -7.92 -6.06
CA LEU A 24 -4.26 -7.31 -7.06
C LEU A 24 -3.46 -8.36 -7.82
N ASP A 25 -2.90 -9.35 -7.12
CA ASP A 25 -2.13 -10.44 -7.72
C ASP A 25 -3.03 -11.34 -8.60
N ALA A 26 -4.29 -11.53 -8.23
CA ALA A 26 -5.30 -12.24 -9.03
C ALA A 26 -5.88 -11.41 -10.20
N GLY A 27 -5.49 -10.14 -10.35
CA GLY A 27 -6.05 -9.22 -11.35
C GLY A 27 -7.49 -8.78 -11.09
N GLY A 28 -8.04 -9.08 -9.90
CA GLY A 28 -9.40 -8.75 -9.48
C GLY A 28 -9.55 -7.36 -8.82
N ALA A 29 -8.52 -6.52 -8.92
CA ALA A 29 -8.53 -5.14 -8.43
C ALA A 29 -7.90 -4.19 -9.46
N SER A 30 -8.58 -3.05 -9.66
CA SER A 30 -8.17 -1.97 -10.56
C SER A 30 -7.32 -0.93 -9.85
N THR A 31 -6.75 0.03 -10.62
CA THR A 31 -6.08 1.21 -10.04
C THR A 31 -7.05 2.04 -9.19
N THR A 32 -8.31 2.17 -9.59
CA THR A 32 -9.35 2.87 -8.81
C THR A 32 -9.64 2.17 -7.48
N ASP A 33 -9.63 0.83 -7.47
CA ASP A 33 -9.76 0.07 -6.22
C ASP A 33 -8.56 0.31 -5.30
N LEU A 34 -7.34 0.42 -5.87
CA LEU A 34 -6.14 0.76 -5.11
C LEU A 34 -6.24 2.16 -4.48
N GLU A 35 -6.69 3.17 -5.22
CA GLU A 35 -6.88 4.53 -4.69
C GLU A 35 -7.90 4.56 -3.55
N ARG A 36 -9.03 3.87 -3.71
CA ARG A 36 -10.05 3.74 -2.66
C ARG A 36 -9.47 3.06 -1.42
N PHE A 37 -8.80 1.93 -1.62
CA PHE A 37 -8.16 1.17 -0.55
C PHE A 37 -7.16 2.02 0.24
N LEU A 38 -6.27 2.76 -0.46
CA LEU A 38 -5.28 3.62 0.17
C LEU A 38 -5.93 4.76 0.97
N ARG A 39 -7.04 5.33 0.48
CA ARG A 39 -7.79 6.37 1.20
C ARG A 39 -8.42 5.84 2.49
N ASP A 40 -9.09 4.68 2.41
CA ASP A 40 -9.75 4.07 3.57
C ASP A 40 -8.70 3.65 4.62
N ARG A 41 -7.55 3.15 4.15
CA ARG A 41 -6.41 2.85 5.00
C ARG A 41 -5.83 4.09 5.68
N GLY A 42 -5.66 5.20 4.98
CA GLY A 42 -5.15 6.45 5.55
C GLY A 42 -5.97 6.90 6.75
N ARG A 43 -7.30 6.85 6.63
CA ARG A 43 -8.23 7.16 7.74
C ARG A 43 -8.06 6.21 8.93
N CYS A 44 -7.79 4.94 8.70
CA CYS A 44 -7.56 3.96 9.77
C CYS A 44 -6.25 4.24 10.51
N ILE A 45 -5.20 4.68 9.80
CA ILE A 45 -3.91 5.04 10.40
C ILE A 45 -4.03 6.34 11.20
N GLU A 46 -4.72 7.36 10.68
CA GLU A 46 -4.99 8.61 11.38
C GLU A 46 -5.78 8.41 12.70
N ALA A 47 -6.55 7.32 12.79
CA ALA A 47 -7.31 6.97 13.99
C ALA A 47 -6.47 6.23 15.06
N LEU A 48 -5.22 5.85 14.76
CA LEU A 48 -4.34 5.20 15.74
C LEU A 48 -3.82 6.21 16.77
N PRO A 49 -3.72 5.84 18.06
CA PRO A 49 -3.14 6.71 19.07
C PRO A 49 -1.64 6.92 18.83
N ASP A 50 -1.18 8.17 18.94
CA ASP A 50 0.25 8.56 18.85
C ASP A 50 1.15 7.90 19.91
N ARG A 51 0.58 7.29 20.95
CA ARG A 51 1.34 6.78 22.11
C ARG A 51 0.81 5.42 22.58
N ALA A 52 1.43 4.35 22.11
CA ALA A 52 1.28 3.03 22.73
C ALA A 52 2.51 2.77 23.62
N ALA A 53 2.42 3.08 24.91
CA ALA A 53 3.53 2.93 25.85
C ALA A 53 3.35 1.70 26.75
N GLY A 54 4.32 0.79 26.72
CA GLY A 54 4.46 -0.39 27.60
C GLY A 54 5.28 -1.50 26.91
N ALA A 55 6.24 -2.11 27.59
CA ALA A 55 7.22 -3.05 26.99
C ALA A 55 6.54 -4.24 26.26
N ASP A 56 5.55 -4.88 26.87
CA ASP A 56 4.79 -6.00 26.27
C ASP A 56 3.77 -5.56 25.20
N GLY A 57 3.29 -4.33 25.32
CA GLY A 57 2.44 -3.70 24.30
C GLY A 57 3.24 -3.37 23.04
N SER A 58 4.50 -3.00 23.21
CA SER A 58 5.42 -2.61 22.15
C SER A 58 5.76 -3.78 21.22
N GLU A 59 6.12 -4.95 21.76
CA GLU A 59 6.51 -6.10 20.91
C GLU A 59 5.32 -6.66 20.10
N ARG A 60 4.12 -6.70 20.70
CA ARG A 60 2.90 -7.15 20.00
C ARG A 60 2.47 -6.16 18.92
N LEU A 61 2.58 -4.86 19.20
CA LEU A 61 2.31 -3.82 18.23
C LEU A 61 3.34 -3.83 17.10
N GLU A 62 4.62 -3.97 17.42
CA GLU A 62 5.71 -4.08 16.45
C GLU A 62 5.51 -5.27 15.51
N ARG A 63 5.15 -6.46 16.04
CA ARG A 63 4.78 -7.61 15.21
C ARG A 63 3.61 -7.33 14.26
N ALA A 64 2.57 -6.65 14.75
CA ALA A 64 1.43 -6.27 13.91
C ALA A 64 1.83 -5.26 12.81
N ILE A 65 2.72 -4.32 13.13
CA ILE A 65 3.26 -3.35 12.15
C ILE A 65 4.12 -4.07 11.10
N TYR A 66 4.97 -5.02 11.50
CA TYR A 66 5.78 -5.78 10.55
C TYR A 66 4.92 -6.59 9.58
N ASP A 67 3.82 -7.18 10.04
CA ASP A 67 2.88 -7.91 9.17
C ASP A 67 2.20 -6.96 8.16
N LEU A 68 1.77 -5.78 8.62
CA LEU A 68 1.25 -4.73 7.74
C LEU A 68 2.28 -4.31 6.67
N LEU A 69 3.54 -4.09 7.07
CA LEU A 69 4.63 -3.73 6.15
C LEU A 69 4.94 -4.84 5.15
N ALA A 70 4.80 -6.11 5.55
CA ALA A 70 4.97 -7.24 4.64
C ALA A 70 3.89 -7.24 3.55
N ALA A 71 2.63 -6.95 3.91
CA ALA A 71 1.53 -6.78 2.97
C ALA A 71 1.76 -5.60 2.03
N ASP A 72 2.24 -4.45 2.54
CA ASP A 72 2.55 -3.27 1.74
C ASP A 72 3.59 -3.53 0.67
N ARG A 73 4.64 -4.30 0.98
CA ARG A 73 5.67 -4.67 0.01
C ARG A 73 5.08 -5.43 -1.18
N ARG A 74 3.98 -6.18 -1.00
CA ARG A 74 3.30 -6.86 -2.11
C ARG A 74 2.60 -5.86 -3.02
N ILE A 75 1.85 -4.92 -2.45
CA ILE A 75 1.19 -3.83 -3.20
C ILE A 75 2.23 -2.99 -3.94
N ALA A 76 3.32 -2.60 -3.28
CA ALA A 76 4.40 -1.83 -3.90
C ALA A 76 5.02 -2.56 -5.10
N ARG A 77 5.28 -3.87 -4.98
CA ARG A 77 5.76 -4.70 -6.10
C ARG A 77 4.76 -4.74 -7.24
N TRP A 78 3.46 -4.85 -6.96
CA TRP A 78 2.43 -4.82 -7.98
C TRP A 78 2.45 -3.48 -8.74
N CYS A 79 2.49 -2.35 -8.02
CA CYS A 79 2.59 -1.02 -8.62
C CYS A 79 3.83 -0.88 -9.50
N ALA A 80 4.98 -1.35 -9.02
CA ALA A 80 6.23 -1.33 -9.78
C ALA A 80 6.13 -2.13 -11.09
N ARG A 81 5.58 -3.35 -11.06
CA ARG A 81 5.35 -4.17 -12.26
C ARG A 81 4.43 -3.47 -13.24
N ARG A 82 3.34 -2.87 -12.77
CA ARG A 82 2.36 -2.18 -13.61
C ARG A 82 2.95 -0.92 -14.26
N ARG A 83 3.75 -0.14 -13.53
CA ARG A 83 4.48 1.02 -14.07
C ARG A 83 5.46 0.61 -15.17
N VAL A 84 6.21 -0.48 -14.99
CA VAL A 84 7.10 -1.03 -16.04
C VAL A 84 6.32 -1.47 -17.27
N ALA A 85 5.20 -2.16 -17.10
CA ALA A 85 4.34 -2.60 -18.21
C ALA A 85 3.77 -1.41 -19.01
N LEU A 86 3.27 -0.38 -18.31
CA LEU A 86 2.78 0.84 -18.94
C LEU A 86 3.88 1.58 -19.71
N ARG A 87 5.08 1.72 -19.13
CA ARG A 87 6.22 2.35 -19.79
C ARG A 87 6.62 1.59 -21.07
N ARG A 88 6.61 0.26 -21.02
CA ARG A 88 6.87 -0.58 -22.20
C ARG A 88 5.80 -0.37 -23.27
N ALA A 89 4.52 -0.41 -22.91
CA ALA A 89 3.41 -0.18 -23.85
C ALA A 89 3.53 1.18 -24.55
N LEU A 90 3.78 2.26 -23.81
CA LEU A 90 3.97 3.60 -24.36
C LEU A 90 5.19 3.71 -25.28
N SER A 91 6.25 2.93 -25.01
CA SER A 91 7.47 2.90 -25.82
C SER A 91 7.35 2.02 -27.08
N THR A 92 6.42 1.07 -27.11
CA THR A 92 6.16 0.18 -28.26
C THR A 92 5.18 0.75 -29.27
N HIS A 93 4.44 1.80 -28.90
CA HIS A 93 3.70 2.58 -29.89
C HIS A 93 4.69 3.46 -30.67
N PRO A 94 4.68 3.47 -32.01
CA PRO A 94 5.50 4.40 -32.77
C PRO A 94 5.07 5.82 -32.43
N THR A 95 5.87 6.51 -31.63
CA THR A 95 5.68 7.92 -31.34
C THR A 95 5.92 8.69 -32.63
N THR A 96 4.86 9.25 -33.22
CA THR A 96 5.02 10.41 -34.10
C THR A 96 5.77 11.46 -33.27
N PRO A 97 6.97 11.92 -33.67
CA PRO A 97 7.81 12.75 -32.82
C PRO A 97 7.21 14.15 -32.74
N SER A 98 6.32 14.37 -31.77
CA SER A 98 5.87 15.70 -31.38
C SER A 98 6.31 15.94 -29.95
N ARG A 99 7.14 16.97 -29.78
CA ARG A 99 7.78 17.46 -28.54
C ARG A 99 7.05 17.06 -27.25
N GLN A 100 7.55 16.03 -26.55
CA GLN A 100 7.12 15.74 -25.19
C GLN A 100 8.31 15.86 -24.23
N ARG A 101 8.19 16.85 -23.36
CA ARG A 101 9.09 17.19 -22.27
C ARG A 101 8.90 16.16 -21.16
N ILE A 102 9.90 15.31 -20.94
CA ILE A 102 9.88 14.28 -19.89
C ILE A 102 9.99 14.99 -18.54
N VAL A 103 8.95 14.87 -17.72
CA VAL A 103 8.96 15.30 -16.31
C VAL A 103 9.77 14.25 -15.53
N SER A 104 10.78 14.73 -14.79
CA SER A 104 11.65 13.90 -13.95
C SER A 104 10.86 13.37 -12.75
N ASP A 105 10.95 12.06 -12.51
CA ASP A 105 10.33 11.35 -11.40
C ASP A 105 11.23 11.51 -10.16
N GLU A 106 11.17 12.68 -9.51
CA GLU A 106 11.73 12.91 -8.17
C GLU A 106 10.59 12.88 -7.14
N VAL A 107 10.15 11.68 -6.74
CA VAL A 107 9.50 11.38 -5.45
C VAL A 107 9.82 9.95 -5.03
#